data_AF-A0A8S3Z034-F1
#
_entry.id   AF-A0A8S3Z034-F1
#
_cell.length_a   1.000
_cell.length_b   1.000
_cell.length_c   1.000
_cell.angle_alpha   90.00
_cell.angle_beta   90.00
_cell.angle_gamma   90.00
#
_symmetry.space_group_name_H-M   'P 1'
#
loop_
_entity.id
_entity.type
_entity.pdbx_description
1 polymer ?
#
loop_
_entity_poly.entity_id
_entity_poly.type
_entity_poly.pdbx_seq_one_letter_code
_entity_poly.pdbx_strand_id
1 'polypeptide(L)'
;LKKGTCYHWDLLVIAAINAVLSMLCFPLVHASLTHSSLHVHALADVEERVDRGQVHQIIVKVRETRLTTIFSHVLIGLSMMILGLLAYIPAPVLYGMFLCIAVTAMFKNQFFERILLF
;
A
#
# COMPACT_ATOMS: atom_id res chain seq x y z
N LEU A 1 -0.26 6.57 14.04
CA LEU A 1 -1.73 6.65 14.03
C LEU A 1 -2.29 5.74 15.12
N LYS A 2 -2.84 6.28 16.21
CA LYS A 2 -3.63 5.48 17.17
C LYS A 2 -5.09 5.51 16.71
N LYS A 3 -5.54 4.47 15.98
CA LYS A 3 -6.96 4.28 15.65
C LYS A 3 -7.65 3.44 16.73
N GLY A 4 -8.93 3.69 16.96
CA GLY A 4 -9.78 2.91 17.87
C GLY A 4 -9.99 1.48 17.39
N THR A 5 -10.55 0.64 18.27
CA THR A 5 -10.67 -0.83 18.22
C THR A 5 -11.56 -1.43 17.12
N CYS A 6 -11.58 -0.85 15.91
CA CYS A 6 -12.40 -1.33 14.78
C CYS A 6 -11.82 -2.55 14.03
N TYR A 7 -10.69 -3.13 14.46
CA TYR A 7 -10.07 -4.28 13.78
C TYR A 7 -10.99 -5.51 13.69
N HIS A 8 -11.83 -5.75 14.71
CA HIS A 8 -12.76 -6.88 14.71
C HIS A 8 -13.83 -6.75 13.62
N TRP A 9 -14.32 -5.53 13.39
CA TRP A 9 -15.32 -5.25 12.36
C TRP A 9 -14.74 -5.42 10.96
N ASP A 10 -13.49 -5.01 10.75
CA ASP A 10 -12.78 -5.20 9.47
C ASP A 10 -12.59 -6.70 9.16
N LEU A 11 -12.21 -7.50 10.16
CA LEU A 11 -12.02 -8.95 10.01
C LEU A 11 -13.34 -9.67 9.67
N LEU A 12 -14.46 -9.26 10.29
CA LEU A 12 -15.79 -9.81 10.01
C LEU A 12 -16.21 -9.51 8.56
N VAL A 13 -16.00 -8.27 8.09
CA VAL A 13 -16.33 -7.87 6.71
C VAL A 13 -15.51 -8.66 5.69
N ILE A 14 -14.20 -8.82 5.93
CA ILE A 14 -13.32 -9.63 5.05
C ILE A 14 -13.77 -11.09 5.03
N ALA A 15 -14.16 -11.66 6.18
CA ALA A 15 -14.67 -13.03 6.24
C ALA A 15 -15.97 -13.21 5.45
N ALA A 16 -16.92 -12.27 5.56
CA ALA A 16 -18.17 -12.29 4.81
C ALA A 16 -17.93 -12.17 3.30
N ILE A 17 -17.05 -11.26 2.87
CA ILE A 17 -16.67 -11.11 1.47
C ILE A 17 -16.03 -12.40 0.93
N ASN A 18 -15.09 -12.99 1.67
CA ASN A 18 -14.44 -14.24 1.26
C ASN A 18 -15.41 -15.43 1.22
N ALA A 19 -16.42 -15.48 2.10
CA ALA A 19 -17.48 -16.50 2.02
C ALA A 19 -18.28 -16.39 0.71
N VAL A 20 -18.65 -15.17 0.30
CA VAL A 20 -19.35 -14.92 -0.97
C VAL A 20 -18.48 -15.23 -2.18
N LEU A 21 -17.21 -14.81 -2.19
CA LEU A 21 -16.28 -15.13 -3.28
C LEU A 21 -16.00 -16.64 -3.40
N SER A 22 -15.93 -17.35 -2.26
CA SER A 22 -15.78 -18.80 -2.25
C SER A 22 -16.98 -19.53 -2.85
N MET A 23 -18.20 -19.04 -2.63
CA MET A 23 -19.40 -19.59 -3.27
C MET A 23 -19.42 -19.35 -4.79
N LEU A 24 -18.84 -18.23 -5.24
CA LEU A 24 -18.74 -17.86 -6.65
C LEU A 24 -17.48 -18.40 -7.35
N CYS A 25 -16.67 -19.21 -6.67
CA CYS A 25 -15.41 -19.79 -7.17
C CYS A 25 -14.40 -18.74 -7.68
N PHE A 26 -14.38 -17.55 -7.08
CA PHE A 26 -13.40 -16.49 -7.35
C PHE A 26 -12.25 -16.55 -6.32
N PRO A 27 -11.04 -16.06 -6.69
CA PRO A 27 -9.89 -16.04 -5.78
C PRO A 27 -10.19 -15.20 -4.52
N LEU A 28 -9.76 -15.71 -3.37
CA LEU A 28 -9.95 -15.06 -2.07
C LEU A 28 -9.16 -13.75 -1.99
N VAL A 29 -9.75 -12.76 -1.33
CA VAL A 29 -9.14 -11.45 -1.11
C VAL A 29 -8.52 -11.41 0.28
N HIS A 30 -7.24 -11.07 0.35
CA HIS A 30 -6.50 -10.90 1.60
C HIS A 30 -5.99 -9.46 1.73
N ALA A 31 -5.82 -9.01 2.97
CA ALA A 31 -5.27 -7.68 3.26
C ALA A 31 -3.82 -7.59 2.74
N SER A 32 -3.60 -6.76 1.73
CA SER A 32 -2.28 -6.55 1.12
C SER A 32 -1.47 -5.52 1.91
N LEU A 33 -0.52 -6.01 2.70
CA LEU A 33 0.35 -5.17 3.55
C LEU A 33 1.20 -4.19 2.73
N THR A 34 1.68 -4.61 1.55
CA THR A 34 2.51 -3.77 0.66
C THR A 34 1.71 -2.65 0.00
N HIS A 35 0.49 -2.93 -0.45
CA HIS A 35 -0.36 -1.92 -1.08
C HIS A 35 -0.91 -0.90 -0.07
N SER A 36 -1.33 -1.38 1.12
CA SER A 36 -1.84 -0.49 2.18
C SER A 36 -0.75 0.43 2.72
N SER A 37 0.47 -0.07 2.93
CA SER A 37 1.60 0.77 3.33
C SER A 37 1.99 1.77 2.24
N LEU A 38 1.99 1.37 0.96
CA LEU A 38 2.26 2.27 -0.16
C LEU A 38 1.20 3.38 -0.28
N HIS A 39 -0.07 3.03 -0.13
CA HIS A 39 -1.17 3.99 -0.17
C HIS A 39 -1.06 5.02 0.95
N VAL A 40 -0.81 4.57 2.18
CA VAL A 40 -0.63 5.46 3.33
C VAL A 40 0.59 6.36 3.14
N HIS A 41 1.67 5.84 2.56
CA HIS A 41 2.87 6.62 2.27
C HIS A 41 2.63 7.66 1.15
N ALA A 42 1.86 7.33 0.13
CA ALA A 42 1.44 8.28 -0.91
C ALA A 42 0.53 9.41 -0.37
N LEU A 43 -0.15 9.18 0.77
CA LEU A 43 -1.00 10.17 1.45
C LEU A 43 -0.31 10.82 2.66
N ALA A 44 0.96 10.50 2.90
CA ALA A 44 1.76 11.03 3.99
C ALA A 44 2.49 12.31 3.54
N ASP A 45 2.24 13.42 4.21
CA ASP A 45 3.07 14.62 4.10
C ASP A 45 4.36 14.37 4.89
N VAL A 46 5.47 14.25 4.17
CA VAL A 46 6.82 14.05 4.73
C VAL A 46 7.49 15.42 4.86
N GLU A 47 7.79 15.85 6.09
CA GLU A 47 8.71 16.98 6.29
C GLU A 47 10.11 16.45 6.58
N GLU A 48 11.11 17.04 5.93
CA GLU A 48 12.50 16.86 6.30
C GLU A 48 12.81 17.75 7.50
N ARG A 49 13.06 17.14 8.65
CA ARG A 49 13.62 17.83 9.81
C ARG A 49 15.06 17.37 9.98
N VAL A 50 15.99 18.32 9.96
CA VAL A 50 17.40 18.07 10.19
C VAL A 50 17.64 18.13 11.70
N ASP A 51 17.67 16.98 12.35
CA ASP A 51 18.12 16.86 13.74
C ASP A 51 19.55 16.30 13.76
N ARG A 52 20.47 17.02 14.43
CA ARG A 52 21.87 16.63 14.67
C ARG A 52 22.65 16.17 13.41
N GLY A 53 22.52 16.89 12.29
CA GLY A 53 23.34 16.65 11.10
C GLY A 53 22.94 15.42 10.27
N GLN A 54 21.83 14.75 10.61
CA GLN A 54 21.21 13.72 9.77
C GLN A 54 19.79 14.14 9.39
N VAL A 55 19.49 14.13 8.09
CA VAL A 55 18.17 14.49 7.55
C VAL A 55 17.19 13.37 7.87
N HIS A 56 16.31 13.58 8.85
CA HIS A 56 15.28 12.63 9.19
C HIS A 56 13.97 13.04 8.51
N GLN A 57 13.50 12.23 7.57
CA GLN A 57 12.19 12.38 6.95
C GLN A 57 11.12 11.90 7.93
N ILE A 58 10.48 12.83 8.65
CA ILE A 58 9.39 12.53 9.57
C ILE A 58 8.04 12.79 8.90
N ILE A 59 7.16 11.79 8.98
CA ILE A 59 5.78 11.87 8.49
C ILE A 59 5.00 12.77 9.46
N VAL A 60 4.64 13.97 9.03
CA VAL A 60 3.98 14.98 9.89
C VAL A 60 2.48 14.75 9.97
N LYS A 61 1.86 14.35 8.85
CA LYS A 61 0.43 14.08 8.81
C LYS A 61 0.10 13.11 7.68
N VAL A 62 -0.77 12.14 7.95
CA VAL A 62 -1.36 11.29 6.92
C VAL A 62 -2.75 11.82 6.62
N ARG A 63 -3.03 12.19 5.37
CA ARG A 63 -4.39 12.53 4.95
C ARG A 63 -5.19 11.24 4.84
N GLU A 64 -6.23 11.06 5.64
CA GLU A 64 -7.13 9.92 5.49
C GLU A 64 -8.25 10.27 4.50
N THR A 65 -8.15 9.79 3.27
CA THR A 65 -9.23 9.95 2.28
C THR A 65 -9.85 8.60 1.94
N ARG A 66 -11.18 8.47 2.10
CA ARG A 66 -11.93 7.29 1.64
C ARG A 66 -12.18 7.29 0.13
N LEU A 67 -12.11 8.48 -0.48
CA LEU A 67 -12.35 8.68 -1.91
C LEU A 67 -11.29 8.03 -2.79
N THR A 68 -10.03 8.03 -2.35
CA THR A 68 -8.92 7.43 -3.11
C THR A 68 -9.14 5.93 -3.28
N THR A 69 -9.58 5.22 -2.24
CA THR A 69 -9.91 3.79 -2.32
C THR A 69 -11.06 3.51 -3.29
N ILE A 70 -12.14 4.30 -3.23
CA ILE A 70 -13.30 4.15 -4.13
C ILE A 70 -12.86 4.40 -5.58
N PHE A 71 -12.11 5.48 -5.81
CA PHE A 71 -11.63 5.85 -7.14
C PHE A 71 -10.69 4.80 -7.73
N SER A 72 -9.78 4.23 -6.93
CA SER A 72 -8.90 3.13 -7.37
C SER A 72 -9.70 1.90 -7.79
N HIS A 73 -10.74 1.49 -7.06
CA HIS A 73 -11.56 0.33 -7.46
C HIS A 73 -12.35 0.59 -8.74
N VAL A 74 -12.89 1.81 -8.91
CA VAL A 74 -13.57 2.22 -10.15
C VAL A 74 -12.62 2.22 -11.35
N LEU A 75 -11.40 2.75 -11.18
CA LEU A 75 -10.35 2.75 -12.21
C LEU A 75 -9.93 1.33 -12.59
N ILE A 76 -9.81 0.41 -11.62
CA ILE A 76 -9.52 -1.00 -11.90
C ILE A 76 -10.64 -1.62 -12.75
N GLY A 77 -11.91 -1.36 -12.42
CA GLY A 77 -13.05 -1.78 -13.24
C GLY A 77 -13.00 -1.19 -14.65
N LEU A 78 -12.71 0.11 -14.78
CA LEU A 78 -12.59 0.80 -16.07
C LEU A 78 -11.40 0.29 -16.90
N SER A 79 -10.30 -0.12 -16.26
CA SER A 79 -9.13 -0.65 -16.95
C SER A 79 -9.42 -1.94 -17.73
N MET A 80 -10.44 -2.71 -17.33
CA MET A 80 -10.89 -3.88 -18.09
C MET A 80 -11.41 -3.50 -19.49
N MET A 81 -12.00 -2.30 -19.65
CA MET A 81 -12.41 -1.79 -20.96
C MET A 81 -11.24 -1.20 -21.77
N ILE A 82 -10.17 -0.75 -21.12
CA ILE A 82 -9.03 -0.04 -21.73
C ILE A 82 -7.80 -0.96 -21.90
N LEU A 83 -8.02 -2.29 -21.88
CA LEU A 83 -6.96 -3.30 -21.87
C LEU A 83 -5.95 -3.14 -23.02
N GLY A 84 -6.41 -2.68 -24.19
CA GLY A 84 -5.56 -2.45 -25.37
C GLY A 84 -4.53 -1.33 -25.20
N LEU A 85 -4.82 -0.30 -24.41
CA LEU A 85 -3.87 0.78 -24.14
C LEU A 85 -2.90 0.41 -23.02
N LEU A 86 -3.35 -0.38 -22.05
CA LEU A 86 -2.53 -0.84 -20.93
C LEU A 86 -1.41 -1.80 -21.38
N ALA A 87 -1.63 -2.55 -22.47
CA ALA A 87 -0.64 -3.42 -23.09
C ALA A 87 0.58 -2.68 -23.66
N TYR A 88 0.50 -1.35 -23.84
CA TYR A 88 1.64 -0.53 -24.28
C TYR A 88 2.68 -0.32 -23.17
N ILE A 89 2.33 -0.55 -21.91
CA ILE A 89 3.24 -0.36 -20.78
C ILE A 89 4.19 -1.57 -20.70
N PRO A 90 5.51 -1.38 -20.86
CA PRO A 90 6.46 -2.47 -20.86
C PRO A 90 6.59 -3.05 -19.44
N ALA A 91 6.44 -4.37 -19.30
CA ALA A 91 6.58 -5.09 -18.04
C ALA A 91 7.87 -4.79 -17.24
N PRO A 92 9.05 -4.54 -17.87
CA PRO A 92 10.27 -4.14 -17.16
C PRO A 92 10.12 -2.91 -16.27
N VAL A 93 9.27 -1.95 -16.64
CA VAL A 93 9.05 -0.73 -15.83
C VAL A 93 8.35 -1.08 -14.51
N LEU A 94 7.41 -2.02 -14.56
CA LEU A 94 6.70 -2.49 -13.38
C LEU A 94 7.66 -3.20 -12.41
N TYR A 95 8.57 -4.04 -12.92
CA TYR A 95 9.61 -4.67 -12.11
C TYR A 95 10.55 -3.65 -11.47
N GLY A 96 10.93 -2.60 -12.19
CA GLY A 96 11.73 -1.49 -11.64
C GLY A 96 11.02 -0.77 -10.48
N MET A 97 9.71 -0.52 -10.63
CA MET A 97 8.89 0.09 -9.58
C MET A 97 8.81 -0.83 -8.34
N PHE A 98 8.57 -2.12 -8.53
CA PHE A 98 8.53 -3.08 -7.42
C PHE A 98 9.87 -3.19 -6.68
N LEU A 99 10.98 -3.15 -7.41
CA LEU A 99 12.33 -3.17 -6.82
C LEU A 99 12.58 -1.91 -5.99
N CYS A 100 12.20 -0.73 -6.50
CA CYS A 100 12.33 0.52 -5.75
C CYS A 100 11.54 0.48 -4.43
N ILE A 101 10.28 0.04 -4.47
CA ILE A 101 9.42 -0.08 -3.29
C ILE A 101 10.02 -1.08 -2.28
N ALA A 102 10.51 -2.23 -2.75
CA ALA A 102 11.13 -3.24 -1.90
C ALA A 102 12.38 -2.71 -1.18
N VAL A 103 13.26 -2.02 -1.91
CA VAL A 103 14.48 -1.43 -1.36
C VAL A 103 14.16 -0.34 -0.33
N THR A 104 13.24 0.59 -0.64
CA THR A 104 12.82 1.62 0.30
C THR A 104 12.15 1.04 1.55
N ALA A 105 11.39 -0.06 1.42
CA ALA A 105 10.80 -0.75 2.56
C ALA A 105 11.86 -1.41 3.46
N MET A 106 12.93 -1.98 2.88
CA MET A 106 14.04 -2.58 3.62
C MET A 106 14.80 -1.55 4.46
N PHE A 107 15.13 -0.39 3.89
CA PHE A 107 15.85 0.67 4.63
C PHE A 107 15.05 1.26 5.78
N LYS A 108 13.71 1.19 5.74
CA LYS A 108 12.84 1.64 6.84
C LYS A 108 12.64 0.57 7.93
N ASN A 109 13.21 -0.63 7.76
CA ASN A 109 13.06 -1.71 8.72
C ASN A 109 14.15 -1.64 9.81
N GLN A 110 13.71 -1.46 11.06
CA GLN A 110 14.57 -1.47 12.25
C GLN A 110 15.41 -2.75 12.39
N PHE A 111 14.90 -3.89 11.91
CA PHE A 111 15.66 -5.14 11.90
C PHE A 111 16.84 -5.08 10.91
N PHE A 112 16.62 -4.49 9.72
CA PHE A 112 17.67 -4.35 8.71
C PHE A 112 18.73 -3.34 9.14
N GLU A 113 18.32 -2.24 9.76
CA GLU A 113 19.23 -1.26 10.37
C GLU A 113 20.16 -1.92 11.40
N ARG A 114 19.63 -2.83 12.23
CA ARG A 114 20.43 -3.57 13.22
C ARG A 114 21.39 -4.58 12.61
N ILE A 115 21.04 -5.19 11.48
CA ILE A 115 21.95 -6.08 10.74
C ILE A 115 23.11 -5.29 10.13
N LEU A 116 22.83 -4.11 9.57
CA LEU A 116 23.84 -3.28 8.92
C LEU A 116 24.82 -2.61 9.90
N LEU A 117 24.42 -2.47 11.17
CA LEU A 117 25.28 -1.99 12.25
C LEU A 117 26.28 -3.04 12.77
N PHE A 118 26.13 -4.31 12.37
CA PHE A 118 26.99 -5.43 12.75
C PHE A 118 27.99 -5.76 11.64
#